data_AF-A0A2T2SEM5-F1
#
_entry.id   AF-A0A2T2SEM5-F1
#
_cell.length_a   1.000
_cell.length_b   1.000
_cell.length_c   1.000
_cell.angle_alpha   90.00
_cell.angle_beta   90.00
_cell.angle_gamma   90.00
#
_symmetry.space_group_name_H-M   'P 1'
#
loop_
_entity.id
_entity.type
_entity.pdbx_description
1 polymer ?
#
loop_
_entity_poly.entity_id
_entity_poly.type
_entity_poly.pdbx_seq_one_letter_code
_entity_poly.pdbx_strand_id
1 'polypeptide(L)' 'MRAELLTIGDELLIGQTTNTNAAWLGRRLSRLGVR' A
#
# COMPACT_ATOMS: atom_id res chain seq x y z
N MET A 1 14.55 -8.33 3.42
CA MET A 1 14.03 -8.24 2.04
C MET A 1 13.40 -6.87 1.87
N ARG A 2 13.54 -6.22 0.71
CA ARG A 2 12.89 -4.92 0.42
C ARG A 2 11.74 -5.12 -0.56
N ALA A 3 10.62 -4.43 -0.33
CA ALA A 3 9.49 -4.42 -1.27
C ALA A 3 8.94 -3.01 -1.47
N GLU A 4 8.59 -2.70 -2.71
CA GLU A 4 7.92 -1.45 -3.07
C GLU A 4 6.43 -1.72 -3.32
N LEU A 5 5.57 -0.85 -2.83
CA LEU A 5 4.13 -0.90 -3.06
C LEU A 5 3.71 0.26 -3.97
N LEU A 6 3.29 -0.06 -5.19
CA LEU A 6 2.66 0.89 -6.11
C LEU A 6 1.15 0.72 -6.07
N THR A 7 0.41 1.80 -5.86
CA THR A 7 -1.05 1.81 -6.00
C THR A 7 -1.44 2.66 -7.21
N ILE A 8 -2.37 2.16 -8.01
CA ILE A 8 -2.84 2.80 -9.25
C ILE A 8 -4.33 3.11 -9.07
N GLY A 9 -4.72 4.35 -9.35
CA GLY A 9 -6.10 4.84 -9.28
C GLY A 9 -6.13 6.36 -9.27
N ASP A 10 -6.87 6.99 -10.18
CA ASP A 10 -7.03 8.44 -10.25
C ASP A 10 -7.80 8.99 -9.05
N GLU A 11 -8.77 8.23 -8.55
CA GLU A 11 -9.54 8.50 -7.35
C GLU A 11 -8.66 8.60 -6.09
N LEU A 12 -7.52 7.90 -6.08
CA LEU A 12 -6.53 7.99 -5.01
C LEU A 12 -5.67 9.25 -5.14
N LEU A 13 -5.33 9.64 -6.38
CA LEU A 13 -4.54 10.84 -6.67
C LEU A 13 -5.28 12.12 -6.27
N ILE A 14 -6.60 12.16 -6.52
CA ILE A 14 -7.45 13.30 -6.16
C ILE A 14 -8.05 13.21 -4.75
N GLY A 15 -7.73 12.15 -4.00
CA GLY A 15 -8.20 11.95 -2.62
C GLY A 15 -9.69 11.64 -2.46
N GLN A 16 -10.37 11.24 -3.54
CA GLN A 16 -11.76 10.78 -3.49
C GLN A 16 -11.88 9.47 -2.69
N THR A 17 -10.84 8.61 -2.76
CA THR A 17 -10.76 7.35 -2.03
C THR A 17 -9.49 7.30 -1.19
N THR A 18 -9.60 6.83 0.06
CA THR A 18 -8.42 6.59 0.91
C THR A 18 -7.75 5.27 0.52
N ASN A 19 -6.42 5.28 0.33
CA ASN A 19 -5.65 4.07 -0.01
C ASN A 19 -5.50 3.11 1.19
N THR A 20 -6.51 2.28 1.43
CA THR A 20 -6.49 1.25 2.49
C THR A 20 -5.76 -0.03 2.06
N ASN A 21 -5.66 -0.27 0.75
CA ASN A 21 -4.99 -1.45 0.16
C ASN A 21 -3.49 -1.46 0.48
N ALA A 22 -2.78 -0.35 0.22
CA ALA A 22 -1.36 -0.24 0.56
C ALA A 22 -1.11 -0.40 2.05
N ALA A 23 -1.98 0.17 2.90
CA ALA A 23 -1.88 0.02 4.35
C ALA A 23 -2.08 -1.45 4.79
N TRP A 24 -3.03 -2.18 4.19
CA TRP A 24 -3.25 -3.59 4.49
C TRP A 24 -2.08 -4.47 4.05
N LEU A 25 -1.57 -4.26 2.82
CA LEU A 25 -0.42 -4.99 2.29
C LEU A 25 0.85 -4.71 3.10
N GLY A 26 1.12 -3.44 3.43
CA GLY A 26 2.27 -3.03 4.23
C GLY A 26 2.32 -3.75 5.58
N ARG A 27 1.19 -3.80 6.31
CA ARG A 27 1.10 -4.55 7.57
C ARG A 27 1.40 -6.05 7.41
N ARG A 28 0.98 -6.65 6.29
CA ARG A 28 1.22 -8.07 6.03
C ARG A 28 2.68 -8.33 5.66
N LEU A 29 3.27 -7.48 4.82
CA LEU A 29 4.69 -7.52 4.47
C LEU A 29 5.59 -7.36 5.70
N SER A 30 5.26 -6.42 6.60
CA SER A 30 6.00 -6.25 7.86
C SER A 30 5.95 -7.51 8.73
N ARG A 31 4.80 -8.20 8.82
CA ARG A 31 4.69 -9.49 9.54
C ARG A 31 5.52 -10.61 8.92
N LEU A 32 5.82 -10.52 7.63
CA LEU A 32 6.69 -11.45 6.91
C LEU A 32 8.18 -11.05 6.98
N GLY A 33 8.53 -10.01 7.75
CA GLY A 33 9.90 -9.50 7.85
C GLY A 33 10.38 -8.75 6.61
N VAL A 34 9.46 -8.34 5.74
CA VAL A 34 9.75 -7.51 4.56
C VAL A 34 9.68 -6.04 4.98
N ARG A 35 10.68 -5.26 4.59
CA ARG A 35 10.82 -3.85 4.89
C ARG A 35 10.58 -2.99 3.66
#